data_AF-A0A4W4FHN7-F1
#
_entry.id   AF-A0A4W4FHN7-F1
#
_cell.length_a   1.000
_cell.length_b   1.000
_cell.length_c   1.000
_cell.angle_alpha   90.00
_cell.angle_beta   90.00
_cell.angle_gamma   90.00
#
_symmetry.space_group_name_H-M   'P 1'
#
loop_
_entity.id
_entity.type
_entity.pdbx_description
1 polymer ?
#
loop_
_entity_poly.entity_id
_entity_poly.type
_entity_poly.pdbx_seq_one_letter_code
_entity_poly.pdbx_strand_id
1 'polypeptide(L)'
;KSKLRNYYPCVPYLNFHLGVKCGGILSATSGNISSPNFPGLYPYNVECVWLIVVSEGSSVLLTFHHFELEYHANCAYDYIKIYNGISEGEGNLLGKFCGDTAPPQFSSSWNIMSIIFHSDRHVAHTGFSVGYRKDTCGGVLTGLSGVISSPGYPLEYSNNADCSWTVHVSNRSVVSLVFLDFQLENNEGCNFDYIALFDGPTVKHRHLGNYCGNARPPNTVTTSNQLLVVFKSDFNIGGRGFKAYYYSGEIIRHSVEWMAGFISMSQFFLSFKYSIKPLWYLFFTFLASAMNSLKWQVITFSHFSQEAAFMYLILLSQCSYVLCPSCPSQCNLH
;
A
#
# COMPACT_ATOMS: atom_id res chain seq x y z
N LYS A 1 -50.50 -5.33 9.49
CA LYS A 1 -50.18 -6.71 9.03
C LYS A 1 -49.73 -6.64 7.57
N SER A 2 -48.43 -6.50 7.30
CA SER A 2 -47.87 -6.66 5.96
C SER A 2 -46.50 -7.34 6.09
N LYS A 3 -46.37 -8.48 5.41
CA LYS A 3 -45.18 -9.33 5.33
C LYS A 3 -44.04 -8.55 4.66
N LEU A 4 -42.90 -8.43 5.32
CA LEU A 4 -41.64 -8.06 4.66
C LEU A 4 -41.07 -9.31 3.99
N ARG A 5 -41.06 -9.27 2.66
CA ARG A 5 -40.41 -10.23 1.78
C ARG A 5 -38.94 -9.82 1.73
N ASN A 6 -38.04 -10.62 2.27
CA ASN A 6 -36.60 -10.38 2.17
C ASN A 6 -36.16 -10.49 0.71
N TYR A 7 -35.68 -9.37 0.15
CA TYR A 7 -35.03 -9.31 -1.15
C TYR A 7 -33.56 -9.68 -0.93
N TYR A 8 -33.21 -10.94 -1.14
CA TYR A 8 -31.82 -11.32 -1.35
C TYR A 8 -31.42 -10.83 -2.75
N PRO A 9 -30.35 -10.03 -2.91
CA PRO A 9 -29.86 -9.71 -4.25
C PRO A 9 -29.45 -11.02 -4.92
N CYS A 10 -29.94 -11.23 -6.14
CA CYS A 10 -29.57 -12.36 -6.98
C CYS A 10 -28.05 -12.34 -7.16
N VAL A 11 -27.35 -13.23 -6.47
CA VAL A 11 -26.00 -13.65 -6.87
C VAL A 11 -26.17 -14.17 -8.30
N PRO A 12 -25.48 -13.60 -9.30
CA PRO A 12 -25.59 -14.09 -10.68
C PRO A 12 -25.29 -15.57 -10.62
N TYR A 13 -26.23 -16.38 -11.10
CA TYR A 13 -26.15 -17.83 -11.14
C TYR A 13 -24.72 -18.22 -11.47
N LEU A 14 -23.99 -18.74 -10.46
CA LEU A 14 -22.95 -19.71 -10.78
C LEU A 14 -23.68 -20.74 -11.63
N ASN A 15 -23.22 -20.93 -12.87
CA ASN A 15 -23.40 -22.21 -13.51
C ASN A 15 -22.64 -23.22 -12.64
N PHE A 16 -23.24 -23.62 -11.51
CA PHE A 16 -23.06 -24.93 -10.97
C PHE A 16 -23.47 -25.83 -12.11
N HIS A 17 -22.50 -26.24 -12.92
CA HIS A 17 -22.70 -27.28 -13.91
C HIS A 17 -23.43 -28.41 -13.17
N LEU A 18 -24.58 -28.81 -13.71
CA LEU A 18 -25.36 -29.94 -13.23
C LEU A 18 -24.42 -31.16 -13.15
N GLY A 19 -23.81 -31.40 -11.99
CA GLY A 19 -22.68 -32.33 -11.84
C GLY A 19 -21.81 -32.20 -10.59
N VAL A 20 -21.83 -31.07 -9.87
CA VAL A 20 -21.02 -30.91 -8.64
C VAL A 20 -21.51 -31.85 -7.54
N LYS A 21 -20.73 -32.89 -7.23
CA LYS A 21 -21.07 -33.93 -6.24
C LYS A 21 -20.68 -33.57 -4.79
N CYS A 22 -19.83 -32.57 -4.63
CA CYS A 22 -19.21 -32.19 -3.36
C CYS A 22 -18.82 -30.71 -3.38
N GLY A 23 -18.65 -30.11 -2.20
CA GLY A 23 -18.39 -28.68 -2.08
C GLY A 23 -19.60 -27.92 -1.53
N GLY A 24 -19.63 -26.62 -1.78
CA GLY A 24 -20.70 -25.73 -1.33
C GLY A 24 -20.19 -24.38 -0.84
N ILE A 25 -21.13 -23.58 -0.36
CA ILE A 25 -20.85 -22.26 0.17
C ILE A 25 -20.57 -22.37 1.67
N LEU A 26 -19.47 -21.79 2.12
CA LEU A 26 -19.01 -21.81 3.50
C LEU A 26 -19.03 -20.39 4.04
N SER A 27 -19.89 -20.15 5.03
CA SER A 27 -20.13 -18.80 5.57
C SER A 27 -19.70 -18.62 7.02
N ALA A 28 -19.07 -19.63 7.63
CA ALA A 28 -18.55 -19.51 8.99
C ALA A 28 -17.30 -18.62 9.03
N THR A 29 -16.98 -18.03 10.18
CA THR A 29 -15.75 -17.23 10.34
C THR A 29 -14.49 -18.07 10.35
N SER A 30 -14.61 -19.38 10.51
CA SER A 30 -13.55 -20.35 10.31
C SER A 30 -14.14 -21.73 10.07
N GLY A 31 -13.35 -22.62 9.49
CA GLY A 31 -13.74 -24.00 9.29
C GLY A 31 -12.62 -24.82 8.64
N ASN A 32 -12.92 -26.07 8.34
CA ASN A 32 -12.01 -26.98 7.67
C ASN A 32 -12.70 -27.58 6.44
N ILE A 33 -11.96 -27.68 5.35
CA ILE A 33 -12.37 -28.27 4.08
C ILE A 33 -11.45 -29.46 3.85
N SER A 34 -12.01 -30.58 3.41
CA SER A 34 -11.21 -31.74 3.04
C SER A 34 -11.70 -32.35 1.74
N SER A 35 -10.80 -33.06 1.05
CA SER A 35 -11.20 -33.93 -0.07
C SER A 35 -12.24 -34.96 0.39
N PRO A 36 -13.12 -35.43 -0.52
CA PRO A 36 -14.07 -36.48 -0.16
C PRO A 36 -13.35 -37.72 0.36
N ASN A 37 -13.97 -38.40 1.34
CA ASN A 37 -13.45 -39.58 2.05
C ASN A 37 -12.20 -39.36 2.93
N PHE A 38 -11.64 -38.16 3.01
CA PHE A 38 -10.48 -37.88 3.85
C PHE A 38 -10.70 -38.40 5.30
N PRO A 39 -9.73 -39.13 5.90
CA PRO A 39 -8.34 -39.35 5.46
C PRO A 39 -8.14 -40.54 4.50
N GLY A 40 -9.21 -41.18 4.02
CA GLY A 40 -9.16 -42.19 2.97
C GLY A 40 -8.98 -41.58 1.57
N LEU A 41 -8.87 -42.46 0.56
CA LEU A 41 -8.60 -42.03 -0.82
C LEU A 41 -9.77 -41.23 -1.41
N TYR A 42 -9.46 -40.12 -2.09
CA TYR A 42 -10.49 -39.38 -2.83
C TYR A 42 -11.01 -40.21 -4.02
N PRO A 43 -12.29 -40.04 -4.39
CA PRO A 43 -12.89 -40.71 -5.54
C PRO A 43 -12.37 -40.16 -6.87
N TYR A 44 -12.41 -40.97 -7.92
CA TYR A 44 -12.11 -40.56 -9.30
C TYR A 44 -13.25 -39.73 -9.91
N ASN A 45 -12.94 -38.91 -10.92
CA ASN A 45 -13.86 -38.09 -11.70
C ASN A 45 -14.78 -37.20 -10.84
N VAL A 46 -14.23 -36.60 -9.80
CA VAL A 46 -14.95 -35.62 -9.00
C VAL A 46 -14.44 -34.22 -9.25
N GLU A 47 -15.39 -33.29 -9.17
CA GLU A 47 -15.13 -31.87 -9.12
C GLU A 47 -15.87 -31.33 -7.90
N CYS A 48 -15.11 -30.84 -6.92
CA CYS A 48 -15.65 -30.19 -5.74
C CYS A 48 -15.34 -28.70 -5.81
N VAL A 49 -16.35 -27.87 -5.55
CA VAL A 49 -16.19 -26.40 -5.58
C VAL A 49 -16.61 -25.86 -4.23
N TRP A 50 -15.69 -25.21 -3.52
CA TRP A 50 -15.99 -24.48 -2.29
C TRP A 50 -15.87 -22.99 -2.52
N LEU A 51 -16.88 -22.27 -2.03
CA LEU A 51 -16.88 -20.82 -1.99
C LEU A 51 -16.87 -20.40 -0.53
N ILE A 52 -15.73 -19.90 -0.06
CA ILE A 52 -15.61 -19.34 1.29
C ILE A 52 -16.03 -17.89 1.23
N VAL A 53 -17.00 -17.53 2.05
CA VAL A 53 -17.52 -16.17 2.18
C VAL A 53 -17.49 -15.79 3.65
N VAL A 54 -16.53 -14.95 4.04
CA VAL A 54 -16.50 -14.33 5.38
C VAL A 54 -17.21 -12.98 5.35
N SER A 55 -17.34 -12.32 6.50
CA SER A 55 -17.92 -10.98 6.54
C SER A 55 -17.11 -10.01 5.69
N GLU A 56 -17.79 -9.08 5.04
CA GLU A 56 -17.21 -7.97 4.29
C GLU A 56 -16.19 -7.16 5.13
N GLY A 57 -15.23 -6.51 4.45
CA GLY A 57 -14.16 -5.73 5.11
C GLY A 57 -13.02 -6.58 5.71
N SER A 58 -13.10 -7.89 5.56
CA SER A 58 -12.13 -8.87 6.05
C SER A 58 -11.57 -9.68 4.88
N SER A 59 -10.42 -10.31 5.09
CA SER A 59 -9.83 -11.27 4.17
C SER A 59 -10.13 -12.70 4.63
N VAL A 60 -10.01 -13.66 3.72
CA VAL A 60 -10.00 -15.09 4.02
C VAL A 60 -8.56 -15.54 4.06
N LEU A 61 -8.18 -16.22 5.13
CA LEU A 61 -6.87 -16.81 5.31
C LEU A 61 -6.98 -18.33 5.26
N LEU A 62 -6.28 -18.94 4.32
CA LEU A 62 -6.34 -20.37 4.00
C LEU A 62 -5.03 -21.07 4.34
N THR A 63 -5.07 -22.12 5.16
CA THR A 63 -3.91 -22.85 5.69
C THR A 63 -4.05 -24.34 5.43
N PHE A 64 -3.10 -24.95 4.71
CA PHE A 64 -3.08 -26.40 4.48
C PHE A 64 -2.57 -27.15 5.71
N HIS A 65 -3.26 -28.24 6.05
CA HIS A 65 -2.88 -29.17 7.13
C HIS A 65 -2.43 -30.52 6.58
N HIS A 66 -2.97 -30.93 5.44
CA HIS A 66 -2.59 -32.15 4.72
C HIS A 66 -2.72 -31.91 3.21
N PHE A 67 -1.82 -32.50 2.41
CA PHE A 67 -1.88 -32.42 0.95
C PHE A 67 -1.14 -33.59 0.27
N GLU A 68 -1.87 -34.42 -0.45
CA GLU A 68 -1.34 -35.51 -1.27
C GLU A 68 -2.31 -35.79 -2.44
N LEU A 69 -1.95 -35.35 -3.64
CA LEU A 69 -2.68 -35.56 -4.90
C LEU A 69 -1.78 -36.24 -5.93
N GLU A 70 -2.34 -36.82 -6.99
CA GLU A 70 -1.54 -37.37 -8.09
C GLU A 70 -0.63 -36.28 -8.68
N TYR A 71 0.67 -36.59 -8.81
CA TYR A 71 1.63 -35.66 -9.34
C TYR A 71 1.65 -35.65 -10.87
N HIS A 72 1.67 -34.46 -11.44
CA HIS A 72 2.04 -34.24 -12.84
C HIS A 72 2.76 -32.90 -12.98
N ALA A 73 3.68 -32.77 -13.94
CA ALA A 73 4.54 -31.59 -14.10
C ALA A 73 3.79 -30.25 -14.25
N ASN A 74 2.54 -30.27 -14.72
CA ASN A 74 1.64 -29.12 -14.83
C ASN A 74 0.27 -29.34 -14.14
N CYS A 75 0.21 -30.35 -13.27
CA CYS A 75 -1.01 -30.80 -12.58
C CYS A 75 -2.18 -31.07 -13.54
N ALA A 76 -1.92 -31.77 -14.64
CA ALA A 76 -2.94 -32.05 -15.68
C ALA A 76 -4.00 -33.05 -15.23
N TYR A 77 -3.67 -33.93 -14.29
CA TYR A 77 -4.57 -34.97 -13.78
C TYR A 77 -5.36 -34.41 -12.59
N ASP A 78 -4.88 -34.65 -11.38
CA ASP A 78 -5.52 -34.18 -10.16
C ASP A 78 -4.95 -32.84 -9.70
N TYR A 79 -5.82 -31.94 -9.23
CA TYR A 79 -5.37 -30.65 -8.75
C TYR A 79 -6.34 -29.95 -7.82
N ILE A 80 -5.79 -29.04 -7.02
CA ILE A 80 -6.54 -27.97 -6.37
C ILE A 80 -6.20 -26.62 -7.01
N LYS A 81 -7.20 -25.81 -7.32
CA LYS A 81 -7.05 -24.41 -7.73
C LYS A 81 -7.62 -23.51 -6.65
N ILE A 82 -6.93 -22.41 -6.38
CA ILE A 82 -7.31 -21.41 -5.39
C ILE A 82 -7.42 -20.06 -6.10
N TYR A 83 -8.54 -19.37 -5.92
CA TYR A 83 -8.83 -18.10 -6.56
C TYR A 83 -9.08 -16.98 -5.56
N ASN A 84 -8.56 -15.80 -5.86
CA ASN A 84 -8.69 -14.57 -5.10
C ASN A 84 -10.06 -13.90 -5.33
N GLY A 85 -11.13 -14.56 -4.90
CA GLY A 85 -12.52 -14.13 -5.11
C GLY A 85 -13.36 -15.20 -5.80
N ILE A 86 -14.47 -14.78 -6.42
CA ILE A 86 -15.46 -15.67 -7.05
C ILE A 86 -15.16 -16.03 -8.52
N SER A 87 -14.30 -15.25 -9.18
CA SER A 87 -14.02 -15.42 -10.61
C SER A 87 -12.85 -16.38 -10.85
N GLU A 88 -13.09 -17.41 -11.63
CA GLU A 88 -12.15 -18.51 -11.92
C GLU A 88 -11.18 -18.21 -13.10
N GLY A 89 -11.08 -16.94 -13.52
CA GLY A 89 -10.17 -16.50 -14.58
C GLY A 89 -8.69 -16.46 -14.14
N GLU A 90 -7.76 -16.54 -15.10
CA GLU A 90 -6.31 -16.56 -14.83
C GLU A 90 -5.82 -15.35 -14.02
N GLY A 91 -6.42 -14.16 -14.20
CA GLY A 91 -6.07 -12.95 -13.45
C GLY A 91 -6.36 -13.01 -11.93
N ASN A 92 -7.15 -13.98 -11.48
CA ASN A 92 -7.50 -14.19 -10.07
C ASN A 92 -6.95 -15.50 -9.49
N LEU A 93 -6.26 -16.31 -10.31
CA LEU A 93 -5.71 -17.59 -9.86
C LEU A 93 -4.53 -17.33 -8.92
N LEU A 94 -4.68 -17.72 -7.65
CA LEU A 94 -3.60 -17.70 -6.67
C LEU A 94 -2.64 -18.88 -6.87
N GLY A 95 -3.14 -20.00 -7.38
CA GLY A 95 -2.31 -21.10 -7.85
C GLY A 95 -3.08 -22.39 -8.14
N LYS A 96 -2.39 -23.32 -8.81
CA LYS A 96 -2.83 -24.67 -9.13
C LYS A 96 -1.80 -25.66 -8.58
N PHE A 97 -2.21 -26.63 -7.77
CA PHE A 97 -1.31 -27.49 -7.01
C PHE A 97 -1.69 -28.97 -7.12
N CYS A 98 -0.67 -29.84 -7.08
CA CYS A 98 -0.75 -31.31 -7.10
C CYS A 98 0.53 -31.91 -6.50
N GLY A 99 0.58 -33.24 -6.35
CA GLY A 99 1.69 -33.93 -5.68
C GLY A 99 1.54 -33.97 -4.15
N ASP A 100 2.65 -34.18 -3.44
CA ASP A 100 2.72 -34.44 -2.00
C ASP A 100 3.29 -33.26 -1.19
N THR A 101 3.64 -32.17 -1.86
CA THR A 101 4.17 -30.96 -1.21
C THR A 101 3.04 -29.98 -0.91
N ALA A 102 2.79 -29.71 0.37
CA ALA A 102 1.73 -28.81 0.81
C ALA A 102 1.93 -27.38 0.27
N PRO A 103 0.88 -26.74 -0.28
CA PRO A 103 0.93 -25.34 -0.70
C PRO A 103 1.16 -24.37 0.48
N PRO A 104 1.68 -23.16 0.23
CA PRO A 104 1.80 -22.12 1.25
C PRO A 104 0.43 -21.60 1.71
N GLN A 105 0.43 -20.70 2.70
CA GLN A 105 -0.78 -20.01 3.15
C GLN A 105 -1.21 -18.94 2.13
N PHE A 106 -2.52 -18.78 1.93
CA PHE A 106 -3.08 -17.76 1.04
C PHE A 106 -4.00 -16.81 1.80
N SER A 107 -3.94 -15.52 1.46
CA SER A 107 -4.89 -14.52 1.93
C SER A 107 -5.61 -13.93 0.73
N SER A 108 -6.94 -13.85 0.77
CA SER A 108 -7.70 -13.14 -0.24
C SER A 108 -7.61 -11.63 -0.04
N SER A 109 -7.72 -10.87 -1.12
CA SER A 109 -7.81 -9.40 -1.06
C SER A 109 -9.16 -8.89 -0.54
N TRP A 110 -10.14 -9.79 -0.40
CA TRP A 110 -11.53 -9.53 -0.04
C TRP A 110 -12.11 -10.64 0.83
N ASN A 111 -13.39 -10.56 1.14
CA ASN A 111 -14.08 -11.53 1.98
C ASN A 111 -14.47 -12.85 1.27
N ILE A 112 -14.04 -13.07 0.02
CA ILE A 112 -14.39 -14.25 -0.77
C ILE A 112 -13.12 -14.95 -1.27
N MET A 113 -13.11 -16.28 -1.19
CA MET A 113 -12.09 -17.15 -1.77
C MET A 113 -12.75 -18.40 -2.36
N SER A 114 -12.41 -18.75 -3.60
CA SER A 114 -12.93 -19.96 -4.24
C SER A 114 -11.85 -21.03 -4.35
N ILE A 115 -12.26 -22.28 -4.13
CA ILE A 115 -11.39 -23.45 -4.16
C ILE A 115 -12.05 -24.50 -5.05
N ILE A 116 -11.31 -25.00 -6.04
CA ILE A 116 -11.77 -26.07 -6.91
C ILE A 116 -10.83 -27.24 -6.74
N PHE A 117 -11.37 -28.40 -6.39
CA PHE A 117 -10.67 -29.67 -6.46
C PHE A 117 -11.20 -30.47 -7.65
N HIS A 118 -10.29 -31.01 -8.45
CA HIS A 118 -10.59 -31.84 -9.60
C HIS A 118 -9.75 -33.13 -9.52
N SER A 119 -10.36 -34.26 -9.86
CA SER A 119 -9.66 -35.54 -10.03
C SER A 119 -10.02 -36.20 -11.37
N ASP A 120 -9.09 -36.91 -11.99
CA ASP A 120 -9.29 -37.59 -13.27
C ASP A 120 -9.83 -39.04 -13.12
N ARG A 121 -9.64 -39.90 -14.12
CA ARG A 121 -10.15 -41.29 -14.13
C ARG A 121 -9.26 -42.31 -13.39
N HIS A 122 -8.04 -41.98 -13.03
CA HIS A 122 -7.05 -42.92 -12.53
C HIS A 122 -6.24 -42.29 -11.40
N VAL A 123 -5.69 -43.15 -10.53
CA VAL A 123 -4.81 -42.76 -9.40
C VAL A 123 -5.50 -41.85 -8.39
N ALA A 124 -5.40 -42.24 -7.12
CA ALA A 124 -5.97 -41.45 -6.03
C ALA A 124 -5.09 -41.61 -4.81
N HIS A 125 -5.03 -40.55 -4.03
CA HIS A 125 -4.25 -40.43 -2.81
C HIS A 125 -5.17 -40.02 -1.66
N THR A 126 -4.60 -39.83 -0.47
CA THR A 126 -5.36 -39.45 0.72
C THR A 126 -5.99 -38.05 0.62
N GLY A 127 -5.50 -37.20 -0.29
CA GLY A 127 -6.10 -35.93 -0.62
C GLY A 127 -5.63 -34.80 0.28
N PHE A 128 -6.53 -33.90 0.67
CA PHE A 128 -6.16 -32.69 1.40
C PHE A 128 -7.09 -32.37 2.56
N SER A 129 -6.55 -31.62 3.52
CA SER A 129 -7.30 -30.95 4.58
C SER A 129 -6.78 -29.52 4.68
N VAL A 130 -7.66 -28.54 4.58
CA VAL A 130 -7.33 -27.11 4.56
C VAL A 130 -8.27 -26.34 5.47
N GLY A 131 -7.69 -25.62 6.43
CA GLY A 131 -8.41 -24.73 7.33
C GLY A 131 -8.57 -23.35 6.71
N TYR A 132 -9.72 -22.71 6.92
CA TYR A 132 -9.93 -21.31 6.58
C TYR A 132 -10.35 -20.53 7.82
N ARG A 133 -9.99 -19.24 7.86
CA ARG A 133 -10.52 -18.29 8.83
C ARG A 133 -10.64 -16.88 8.25
N LYS A 134 -11.54 -16.10 8.83
CA LYS A 134 -11.63 -14.65 8.65
C LYS A 134 -10.36 -13.99 9.20
N ASP A 135 -9.81 -13.05 8.44
CA ASP A 135 -8.62 -12.27 8.74
C ASP A 135 -8.91 -10.77 8.48
N THR A 136 -8.18 -9.85 9.11
CA THR A 136 -8.38 -8.40 8.92
C THR A 136 -7.35 -7.87 7.91
N CYS A 137 -7.78 -7.10 6.91
CA CYS A 137 -6.87 -6.45 5.97
C CYS A 137 -5.79 -5.61 6.70
N GLY A 138 -4.60 -5.42 6.12
CA GLY A 138 -3.48 -4.74 6.81
C GLY A 138 -2.21 -5.57 6.95
N GLY A 139 -1.35 -5.21 7.92
CA GLY A 139 -0.13 -5.96 8.29
C GLY A 139 1.06 -5.08 8.70
N VAL A 140 2.18 -5.71 9.11
CA VAL A 140 3.45 -4.99 9.35
C VAL A 140 4.27 -4.96 8.06
N LEU A 141 4.73 -3.78 7.67
CA LEU A 141 5.51 -3.54 6.45
C LEU A 141 6.92 -3.08 6.84
N THR A 142 7.95 -3.83 6.44
CA THR A 142 9.35 -3.54 6.84
C THR A 142 10.26 -3.18 5.67
N GLY A 143 9.70 -3.00 4.47
CA GLY A 143 10.46 -2.63 3.28
C GLY A 143 10.99 -1.19 3.38
N LEU A 144 12.07 -0.90 2.65
CA LEU A 144 12.53 0.49 2.46
C LEU A 144 11.53 1.32 1.64
N SER A 145 10.65 0.64 0.91
CA SER A 145 9.49 1.22 0.24
C SER A 145 8.43 0.16 -0.03
N GLY A 146 7.23 0.58 -0.41
CA GLY A 146 6.16 -0.33 -0.80
C GLY A 146 4.86 0.38 -1.10
N VAL A 147 3.85 -0.41 -1.48
CA VAL A 147 2.52 0.08 -1.82
C VAL A 147 1.53 -0.36 -0.74
N ILE A 148 0.67 0.56 -0.34
CA ILE A 148 -0.49 0.31 0.52
C ILE A 148 -1.72 0.67 -0.31
N SER A 149 -2.67 -0.23 -0.43
CA SER A 149 -3.93 0.06 -1.09
C SER A 149 -5.09 -0.45 -0.26
N SER A 150 -6.24 0.19 -0.43
CA SER A 150 -7.50 -0.36 0.07
C SER A 150 -7.71 -1.78 -0.47
N PRO A 151 -8.44 -2.65 0.26
CA PRO A 151 -8.88 -3.95 -0.22
C PRO A 151 -9.43 -3.85 -1.66
N GLY A 152 -9.01 -4.82 -2.48
CA GLY A 152 -9.06 -4.89 -3.95
C GLY A 152 -9.29 -3.64 -4.80
N TYR A 153 -8.59 -2.57 -4.46
CA TYR A 153 -8.21 -1.53 -5.40
C TYR A 153 -7.75 -2.12 -6.77
N PRO A 154 -8.13 -1.55 -7.92
CA PRO A 154 -8.80 -0.24 -8.11
C PRO A 154 -10.34 -0.30 -8.10
N LEU A 155 -10.93 -1.43 -7.68
CA LEU A 155 -12.36 -1.54 -7.47
C LEU A 155 -12.74 -0.91 -6.13
N GLU A 156 -14.04 -0.65 -5.97
CA GLU A 156 -14.60 -0.09 -4.74
C GLU A 156 -14.29 -0.98 -3.53
N TYR A 157 -13.78 -0.40 -2.43
CA TYR A 157 -13.51 -1.15 -1.20
C TYR A 157 -14.79 -1.63 -0.51
N SER A 158 -14.67 -2.69 0.28
CA SER A 158 -15.77 -3.24 1.06
C SER A 158 -16.09 -2.34 2.24
N ASN A 159 -17.36 -2.27 2.59
CA ASN A 159 -17.84 -1.66 3.83
C ASN A 159 -17.30 -2.44 5.05
N ASN A 160 -17.26 -1.78 6.20
CA ASN A 160 -16.77 -2.31 7.47
C ASN A 160 -15.32 -2.81 7.41
N ALA A 161 -14.51 -2.27 6.51
CA ALA A 161 -13.08 -2.52 6.49
C ALA A 161 -12.48 -1.98 7.79
N ASP A 162 -11.67 -2.79 8.45
CA ASP A 162 -10.84 -2.37 9.58
C ASP A 162 -9.43 -2.82 9.28
N CYS A 163 -8.76 -2.03 8.45
CA CYS A 163 -7.42 -2.32 8.00
C CYS A 163 -6.39 -1.51 8.78
N SER A 164 -5.30 -2.15 9.19
CA SER A 164 -4.19 -1.44 9.79
C SER A 164 -2.86 -1.91 9.22
N TRP A 165 -2.08 -0.98 8.64
CA TRP A 165 -0.71 -1.23 8.21
C TRP A 165 0.27 -0.49 9.12
N THR A 166 1.23 -1.20 9.70
CA THR A 166 2.33 -0.58 10.46
C THR A 166 3.60 -0.66 9.64
N VAL A 167 4.07 0.47 9.13
CA VAL A 167 5.36 0.59 8.46
C VAL A 167 6.46 0.75 9.50
N HIS A 168 7.53 -0.03 9.38
CA HIS A 168 8.69 0.03 10.27
C HIS A 168 9.98 0.06 9.43
N VAL A 169 10.72 1.17 9.51
CA VAL A 169 12.02 1.35 8.82
C VAL A 169 13.17 1.41 9.82
N SER A 170 14.40 1.40 9.32
CA SER A 170 15.62 1.46 10.13
C SER A 170 15.66 2.62 11.12
N ASN A 171 16.29 2.40 12.27
CA ASN A 171 16.56 3.46 13.24
C ASN A 171 17.37 4.58 12.57
N ARG A 172 16.94 5.84 12.76
CA ARG A 172 17.45 7.08 12.10
C ARG A 172 16.88 7.38 10.70
N SER A 173 15.98 6.55 10.19
CA SER A 173 15.18 6.87 9.01
C SER A 173 13.78 7.32 9.41
N VAL A 174 13.12 8.04 8.52
CA VAL A 174 11.70 8.42 8.61
C VAL A 174 10.93 7.80 7.46
N VAL A 175 9.66 7.55 7.68
CA VAL A 175 8.71 7.10 6.64
C VAL A 175 8.08 8.31 5.97
N SER A 176 8.19 8.37 4.65
CA SER A 176 7.41 9.25 3.78
C SER A 176 6.29 8.47 3.13
N LEU A 177 5.06 8.99 3.15
CA LEU A 177 3.88 8.40 2.52
C LEU A 177 3.30 9.38 1.50
N VAL A 178 3.08 8.89 0.29
CA VAL A 178 2.53 9.66 -0.84
C VAL A 178 1.33 8.92 -1.41
N PHE A 179 0.19 9.60 -1.50
CA PHE A 179 -0.99 9.05 -2.15
C PHE A 179 -0.90 9.22 -3.67
N LEU A 180 -1.09 8.14 -4.42
CA LEU A 180 -1.10 8.13 -5.88
C LEU A 180 -2.53 8.29 -6.41
N ASP A 181 -3.48 7.58 -5.80
CA ASP A 181 -4.92 7.73 -6.02
C ASP A 181 -5.62 7.73 -4.66
N PHE A 182 -6.71 8.49 -4.56
CA PHE A 182 -7.47 8.64 -3.31
C PHE A 182 -8.91 9.05 -3.60
N GLN A 183 -9.84 8.20 -3.19
CA GLN A 183 -11.26 8.46 -3.26
C GLN A 183 -11.98 7.65 -2.18
N LEU A 184 -12.27 8.30 -1.06
CA LEU A 184 -13.11 7.76 0.02
C LEU A 184 -14.44 8.50 0.09
N GLU A 185 -15.38 8.03 0.92
CA GLU A 185 -16.59 8.79 1.22
C GLU A 185 -16.26 10.19 1.73
N ASN A 186 -17.00 11.19 1.27
CA ASN A 186 -16.82 12.57 1.70
C ASN A 186 -17.80 12.93 2.81
N ASN A 187 -17.28 13.27 3.98
CA ASN A 187 -18.08 13.75 5.12
C ASN A 187 -17.37 14.89 5.85
N GLU A 188 -18.14 15.81 6.40
CA GLU A 188 -17.62 16.88 7.25
C GLU A 188 -17.01 16.28 8.53
N GLY A 189 -15.68 16.26 8.61
CA GLY A 189 -14.94 15.72 9.75
C GLY A 189 -14.46 14.26 9.61
N CYS A 190 -14.69 13.61 8.47
CA CYS A 190 -14.20 12.24 8.18
C CYS A 190 -14.59 11.20 9.24
N ASN A 191 -15.86 11.23 9.67
CA ASN A 191 -16.37 10.34 10.73
C ASN A 191 -16.91 9.01 10.21
N PHE A 192 -17.06 8.88 8.88
CA PHE A 192 -17.52 7.68 8.21
C PHE A 192 -16.29 6.90 7.70
N ASP A 193 -15.97 7.03 6.42
CA ASP A 193 -14.77 6.41 5.86
C ASP A 193 -13.56 7.31 5.97
N TYR A 194 -12.47 6.77 6.51
CA TYR A 194 -11.25 7.56 6.67
C TYR A 194 -10.00 6.71 6.63
N ILE A 195 -8.91 7.37 6.24
CA ILE A 195 -7.56 6.92 6.54
C ILE A 195 -6.99 7.81 7.65
N ALA A 196 -6.59 7.18 8.76
CA ALA A 196 -5.92 7.82 9.87
C ALA A 196 -4.43 7.47 9.85
N LEU A 197 -3.60 8.49 9.96
CA LEU A 197 -2.14 8.36 9.99
C LEU A 197 -1.61 8.70 11.38
N PHE A 198 -0.70 7.89 11.90
CA PHE A 198 -0.05 8.12 13.19
C PHE A 198 1.47 7.99 13.07
N ASP A 199 2.20 8.96 13.62
CA ASP A 199 3.66 9.01 13.69
C ASP A 199 4.18 8.09 14.81
N GLY A 200 4.10 6.79 14.54
CA GLY A 200 4.49 5.72 15.45
C GLY A 200 3.65 4.46 15.21
N PRO A 201 3.92 3.37 15.96
CA PRO A 201 3.32 2.05 15.71
C PRO A 201 1.87 1.89 16.16
N THR A 202 1.34 2.81 16.98
CA THR A 202 0.02 2.63 17.60
C THR A 202 -0.78 3.92 17.59
N VAL A 203 -2.11 3.80 17.73
CA VAL A 203 -3.06 4.92 17.82
C VAL A 203 -2.81 5.88 19.00
N LYS A 204 -1.94 5.50 19.95
CA LYS A 204 -1.51 6.36 21.06
C LYS A 204 -0.42 7.37 20.67
N HIS A 205 0.20 7.19 19.52
CA HIS A 205 1.23 8.09 19.01
C HIS A 205 0.63 9.32 18.36
N ARG A 206 1.48 10.28 17.99
CA ARG A 206 1.05 11.56 17.41
C ARG A 206 0.19 11.31 16.18
N HIS A 207 -1.06 11.73 16.26
CA HIS A 207 -2.01 11.70 15.15
C HIS A 207 -1.60 12.76 14.11
N LEU A 208 -1.42 12.33 12.87
CA LEU A 208 -1.01 13.16 11.75
C LEU A 208 -2.20 13.72 10.99
N GLY A 209 -3.33 13.00 10.99
CA GLY A 209 -4.58 13.44 10.41
C GLY A 209 -5.51 12.29 10.09
N ASN A 210 -6.79 12.64 9.91
CA ASN A 210 -7.80 11.81 9.28
C ASN A 210 -8.10 12.41 7.91
N TYR A 211 -8.19 11.56 6.89
CA TYR A 211 -8.46 12.00 5.53
C TYR A 211 -9.58 11.17 4.90
N CYS A 212 -10.45 11.85 4.18
CA CYS A 212 -11.62 11.30 3.52
C CYS A 212 -11.97 12.15 2.28
N GLY A 213 -13.00 11.75 1.53
CA GLY A 213 -13.41 12.41 0.30
C GLY A 213 -12.47 12.19 -0.88
N ASN A 214 -12.48 13.14 -1.81
CA ASN A 214 -11.77 13.04 -3.10
C ASN A 214 -10.48 13.87 -3.14
N ALA A 215 -10.26 14.71 -2.13
CA ALA A 215 -9.05 15.50 -2.03
C ALA A 215 -7.91 14.58 -1.62
N ARG A 216 -6.88 14.48 -2.47
CA ARG A 216 -5.69 13.68 -2.16
C ARG A 216 -5.05 14.18 -0.85
N PRO A 217 -4.79 13.29 0.13
CA PRO A 217 -4.12 13.68 1.36
C PRO A 217 -2.73 14.29 1.09
N PRO A 218 -2.26 15.20 1.95
CA PRO A 218 -0.93 15.75 1.83
C PRO A 218 0.13 14.67 2.01
N ASN A 219 1.27 14.86 1.34
CA ASN A 219 2.44 14.01 1.54
C ASN A 219 2.85 14.08 3.01
N THR A 220 2.97 12.91 3.63
CA THR A 220 3.20 12.78 5.06
C THR A 220 4.62 12.31 5.30
N VAL A 221 5.35 12.98 6.20
CA VAL A 221 6.67 12.55 6.66
C VAL A 221 6.62 12.40 8.17
N THR A 222 6.98 11.22 8.65
CA THR A 222 7.04 10.91 10.09
C THR A 222 8.28 11.52 10.74
N THR A 223 8.26 11.68 12.06
CA THR A 223 9.44 12.03 12.87
C THR A 223 10.08 10.82 13.51
N SER A 224 9.32 9.72 13.65
CA SER A 224 9.80 8.41 14.06
C SER A 224 10.16 7.54 12.85
N ASN A 225 10.75 6.38 13.12
CA ASN A 225 11.01 5.36 12.10
C ASN A 225 9.81 4.43 11.84
N GLN A 226 8.61 4.81 12.30
CA GLN A 226 7.41 3.99 12.20
C GLN A 226 6.18 4.84 11.81
N LEU A 227 5.31 4.27 11.00
CA LEU A 227 4.06 4.90 10.57
C LEU A 227 2.93 3.88 10.69
N LEU A 228 1.89 4.21 11.44
CA LEU A 228 0.65 3.44 11.42
C LEU A 228 -0.35 4.11 10.46
N VAL A 229 -0.83 3.33 9.51
CA VAL A 229 -1.90 3.66 8.57
C VAL A 229 -3.11 2.82 8.94
N VAL A 230 -4.18 3.47 9.38
CA VAL A 230 -5.46 2.79 9.66
C VAL A 230 -6.46 3.23 8.62
N PHE A 231 -7.02 2.27 7.89
CA PHE A 231 -8.16 2.52 7.03
C PHE A 231 -9.39 1.90 7.67
N LYS A 232 -10.40 2.71 7.93
CA LYS A 232 -11.72 2.23 8.33
C LYS A 232 -12.76 2.68 7.33
N SER A 233 -13.68 1.78 7.01
CA SER A 233 -14.93 2.14 6.37
C SER A 233 -16.11 1.79 7.27
N ASP A 234 -17.18 2.55 7.16
CA ASP A 234 -18.44 2.32 7.87
C ASP A 234 -19.29 1.28 7.11
N PHE A 235 -20.58 1.17 7.42
CA PHE A 235 -21.44 0.16 6.83
C PHE A 235 -21.96 0.47 5.41
N ASN A 236 -21.67 1.65 4.84
CA ASN A 236 -22.19 2.06 3.54
C ASN A 236 -21.30 3.10 2.80
N ILE A 237 -21.55 3.30 1.51
CA ILE A 237 -20.90 4.31 0.65
C ILE A 237 -19.38 4.08 0.51
N GLY A 238 -19.00 3.13 -0.36
CA GLY A 238 -17.61 2.95 -0.73
C GLY A 238 -17.15 3.95 -1.81
N GLY A 239 -15.82 4.03 -1.96
CA GLY A 239 -15.18 4.72 -3.09
C GLY A 239 -14.18 3.80 -3.78
N ARG A 240 -13.60 4.23 -4.90
CA ARG A 240 -12.52 3.47 -5.58
C ARG A 240 -11.33 3.17 -4.67
N GLY A 241 -11.24 3.87 -3.53
CA GLY A 241 -10.27 3.60 -2.49
C GLY A 241 -9.01 4.39 -2.69
N PHE A 242 -7.91 3.82 -2.26
CA PHE A 242 -6.63 4.51 -2.33
C PHE A 242 -5.52 3.57 -2.74
N LYS A 243 -4.51 4.18 -3.34
CA LYS A 243 -3.20 3.58 -3.55
C LYS A 243 -2.16 4.58 -3.11
N ALA A 244 -1.40 4.22 -2.09
CA ALA A 244 -0.31 5.01 -1.54
C ALA A 244 1.01 4.27 -1.72
N TYR A 245 2.07 5.04 -1.90
CA TYR A 245 3.44 4.56 -1.92
C TYR A 245 4.17 5.14 -0.72
N TYR A 246 4.84 4.29 0.05
CA TYR A 246 5.71 4.72 1.14
C TYR A 246 7.17 4.47 0.79
N TYR A 247 8.07 5.26 1.36
CA TYR A 247 9.52 5.04 1.27
C TYR A 247 10.24 5.63 2.49
N SER A 248 11.41 5.06 2.81
CA SER A 248 12.29 5.54 3.87
C SER A 248 13.17 6.69 3.37
N GLY A 249 13.29 7.76 4.16
CA GLY A 249 14.27 8.83 3.98
C GLY A 249 15.19 8.95 5.20
N GLU A 250 16.43 9.39 5.02
CA GLU A 250 17.30 9.74 6.15
C GLU A 250 16.89 11.10 6.74
N ILE A 251 16.98 11.22 8.07
CA ILE A 251 16.81 12.51 8.75
C ILE A 251 18.03 13.38 8.46
N ILE A 252 17.93 14.32 7.50
CA ILE A 252 18.94 15.37 7.36
C ILE A 252 18.72 16.41 8.46
N ARG A 253 19.40 16.25 9.59
CA ARG A 253 19.37 17.20 10.74
C ARG A 253 20.34 18.39 10.61
N HIS A 254 20.90 18.64 9.43
CA HIS A 254 21.72 19.83 9.13
C HIS A 254 20.86 20.76 8.24
N SER A 255 20.59 22.05 8.46
CA SER A 255 21.23 23.10 9.25
C SER A 255 20.38 24.41 9.19
N VAL A 256 19.24 24.50 9.89
CA VAL A 256 18.47 25.77 9.94
C VAL A 256 19.09 26.77 10.94
N GLU A 257 19.74 26.28 11.99
CA GLU A 257 20.43 27.12 12.98
C GLU A 257 21.63 27.89 12.38
N TRP A 258 22.32 27.30 11.40
CA TRP A 258 23.43 27.96 10.70
C TRP A 258 22.95 29.10 9.79
N MET A 259 21.78 28.94 9.17
CA MET A 259 21.17 29.99 8.33
C MET A 259 20.72 31.18 9.18
N ALA A 260 20.12 30.92 10.35
CA ALA A 260 19.73 31.97 11.29
C ALA A 260 20.95 32.75 11.84
N GLY A 261 22.05 32.05 12.16
CA GLY A 261 23.30 32.67 12.58
C GLY A 261 23.93 33.56 11.48
N PHE A 262 23.90 33.12 10.23
CA PHE A 262 24.39 33.92 9.09
C PHE A 262 23.53 35.16 8.83
N ILE A 263 22.21 35.05 8.97
CA ILE A 263 21.29 36.18 8.79
C ILE A 263 21.47 37.21 9.91
N SER A 264 21.58 36.78 11.17
CA SER A 264 21.88 37.66 12.31
C SER A 264 23.21 38.37 12.16
N MET A 265 24.23 37.67 11.67
CA MET A 265 25.56 38.24 11.49
C MET A 265 25.54 39.27 10.34
N SER A 266 24.87 38.99 9.23
CA SER A 266 24.75 39.93 8.09
C SER A 266 23.96 41.22 8.42
N GLN A 267 22.90 41.14 9.24
CA GLN A 267 22.14 42.32 9.70
C GLN A 267 22.94 43.20 10.68
N PHE A 268 23.76 42.57 11.52
CA PHE A 268 24.68 43.30 12.40
C PHE A 268 25.72 44.09 11.60
N PHE A 269 26.27 43.52 10.52
CA PHE A 269 27.23 44.21 9.66
C PHE A 269 26.61 45.29 8.75
N LEU A 270 25.34 45.14 8.35
CA LEU A 270 24.60 46.17 7.60
C LEU A 270 24.33 47.42 8.43
N SER A 271 24.27 47.30 9.76
CA SER A 271 24.08 48.44 10.68
C SER A 271 25.34 49.31 10.82
N PHE A 272 26.51 48.84 10.39
CA PHE A 272 27.80 49.57 10.44
C PHE A 272 28.28 50.10 9.09
N LYS A 273 27.42 50.08 8.06
CA LYS A 273 27.79 50.42 6.67
C LYS A 273 28.23 51.87 6.44
N TYR A 274 28.26 52.71 7.49
CA TYR A 274 28.57 54.13 7.39
C TYR A 274 29.83 54.62 8.12
N SER A 275 30.76 53.77 8.58
CA SER A 275 31.98 54.34 9.19
C SER A 275 33.33 53.65 8.99
N ILE A 276 33.48 52.41 8.50
CA ILE A 276 34.82 51.77 8.46
C ILE A 276 35.01 50.87 7.22
N LYS A 277 35.46 51.46 6.10
CA LYS A 277 35.73 50.76 4.83
C LYS A 277 36.93 49.76 4.85
N PRO A 278 38.03 49.96 5.61
CA PRO A 278 39.20 49.07 5.48
C PRO A 278 39.09 47.73 6.24
N LEU A 279 38.15 47.58 7.19
CA LEU A 279 37.96 46.32 7.95
C LEU A 279 37.05 45.29 7.24
N TRP A 280 36.24 45.73 6.27
CA TRP A 280 35.30 44.88 5.54
C TRP A 280 36.00 43.85 4.63
N TYR A 281 37.16 44.20 4.08
CA TYR A 281 37.89 43.33 3.16
C TYR A 281 38.53 42.12 3.86
N LEU A 282 38.99 42.29 5.11
CA LEU A 282 39.59 41.24 5.93
C LEU A 282 38.58 40.21 6.45
N PHE A 283 37.32 40.62 6.64
CA PHE A 283 36.26 39.73 7.11
C PHE A 283 35.82 38.73 6.03
N PHE A 284 35.67 39.18 4.78
CA PHE A 284 35.28 38.32 3.66
C PHE A 284 36.38 37.33 3.25
N THR A 285 37.66 37.71 3.35
CA THR A 285 38.77 36.77 3.07
C THR A 285 38.86 35.66 4.12
N PHE A 286 38.57 35.97 5.39
CA PHE A 286 38.53 34.97 6.46
C PHE A 286 37.34 34.01 6.32
N LEU A 287 36.16 34.51 5.93
CA LEU A 287 34.96 33.71 5.65
C LEU A 287 35.15 32.81 4.42
N ALA A 288 35.75 33.31 3.35
CA ALA A 288 36.06 32.50 2.17
C ALA A 288 37.08 31.39 2.48
N SER A 289 38.07 31.67 3.35
CA SER A 289 39.02 30.64 3.82
C SER A 289 38.37 29.59 4.72
N ALA A 290 37.41 29.97 5.55
CA ALA A 290 36.67 29.04 6.41
C ALA A 290 35.73 28.13 5.60
N MET A 291 35.11 28.66 4.55
CA MET A 291 34.22 27.91 3.67
C MET A 291 34.97 26.90 2.77
N ASN A 292 36.23 27.17 2.41
CA ASN A 292 37.08 26.21 1.68
C ASN A 292 37.48 24.96 2.48
N SER A 293 37.35 24.99 3.81
CA SER A 293 37.67 23.85 4.69
C SER A 293 36.53 22.81 4.78
N LEU A 294 35.32 23.20 4.38
CA LEU A 294 34.15 22.35 4.25
C LEU A 294 33.96 22.10 2.75
N LYS A 295 34.44 20.96 2.23
CA LYS A 295 34.41 20.59 0.79
C LYS A 295 33.04 20.83 0.14
N TRP A 296 32.80 22.04 -0.36
CA TRP A 296 31.75 22.37 -1.30
C TRP A 296 32.43 22.72 -2.63
N GLN A 297 32.05 22.03 -3.70
CA GLN A 297 32.54 22.37 -5.04
C GLN A 297 31.98 23.74 -5.43
N VAL A 298 32.82 24.77 -5.30
CA VAL A 298 32.54 26.11 -5.83
C VAL A 298 32.89 26.09 -7.32
N ILE A 299 31.87 26.18 -8.17
CA ILE A 299 32.03 26.54 -9.58
C ILE A 299 32.54 27.98 -9.63
N THR A 300 33.78 28.16 -10.06
CA THR A 300 34.38 29.48 -10.27
C THR A 300 33.80 30.12 -11.52
N PHE A 301 33.04 31.21 -11.37
CA PHE A 301 32.77 32.14 -12.48
C PHE A 301 33.57 33.43 -12.23
N SER A 302 34.69 33.55 -12.93
CA SER A 302 35.44 34.80 -13.09
C SER A 302 34.66 35.77 -13.98
N HIS A 303 34.64 37.04 -13.57
CA HIS A 303 34.11 38.20 -14.29
C HIS A 303 32.60 38.29 -14.44
N PHE A 304 31.90 38.77 -13.41
CA PHE A 304 30.72 39.62 -13.59
C PHE A 304 30.65 40.66 -12.46
N SER A 305 30.23 41.87 -12.81
CA SER A 305 30.22 43.07 -11.95
C SER A 305 29.37 42.87 -10.68
N GLN A 306 29.82 43.49 -9.58
CA GLN A 306 29.42 43.27 -8.19
C GLN A 306 27.97 43.67 -7.82
N GLU A 307 27.08 43.92 -8.76
CA GLU A 307 25.70 44.36 -8.47
C GLU A 307 24.62 43.34 -8.87
N ALA A 308 24.95 42.29 -9.64
CA ALA A 308 23.97 41.31 -10.13
C ALA A 308 23.79 40.05 -9.25
N ALA A 309 24.72 39.73 -8.34
CA ALA A 309 24.65 38.51 -7.54
C ALA A 309 23.61 38.58 -6.39
N PHE A 310 23.20 39.78 -5.98
CA PHE A 310 22.25 39.97 -4.87
C PHE A 310 20.78 39.78 -5.29
N MET A 311 20.47 39.94 -6.58
CA MET A 311 19.11 39.75 -7.12
C MET A 311 18.79 38.29 -7.46
N TYR A 312 19.79 37.46 -7.76
CA TYR A 312 19.55 36.07 -8.19
C TYR A 312 19.23 35.12 -7.01
N LEU A 313 19.70 35.44 -5.80
CA LEU A 313 19.41 34.65 -4.59
C LEU A 313 18.03 34.90 -3.99
N ILE A 314 17.37 36.01 -4.33
CA ILE A 314 15.99 36.30 -3.87
C ILE A 314 14.97 35.59 -4.77
N LEU A 315 15.27 35.43 -6.07
CA LEU A 315 14.35 34.82 -7.05
C LEU A 315 14.23 33.29 -6.97
N LEU A 316 15.18 32.58 -6.35
CA LEU A 316 15.06 31.13 -6.12
C LEU A 316 14.21 30.76 -4.89
N SER A 317 13.67 31.74 -4.16
CA SER A 317 12.75 31.50 -3.03
C SER A 317 11.25 31.57 -3.40
N GLN A 318 10.90 31.83 -4.68
CA GLN A 318 9.50 31.99 -5.09
C GLN A 318 9.02 31.13 -6.28
N CYS A 319 9.83 30.22 -6.83
CA CYS A 319 9.39 29.34 -7.91
C CYS A 319 9.57 27.86 -7.55
N SER A 320 8.52 27.24 -7.02
CA SER A 320 8.33 25.78 -7.04
C SER A 320 6.84 25.43 -6.91
N TYR A 321 6.02 25.88 -7.86
CA TYR A 321 4.74 25.26 -8.17
C TYR A 321 4.56 25.21 -9.69
N VAL A 322 4.08 24.05 -10.17
CA VAL A 322 3.59 23.73 -11.52
C VAL A 322 4.65 23.33 -12.57
N LEU A 323 4.84 22.01 -12.74
CA LEU A 323 5.27 21.42 -14.00
C LEU A 323 4.06 20.73 -14.65
N CYS A 324 3.57 21.31 -15.75
CA CYS A 324 2.82 20.61 -16.79
C CYS A 324 3.54 20.88 -18.12
N PRO A 325 3.91 19.83 -18.90
CA PRO A 325 4.24 20.03 -20.29
C PRO A 325 3.27 19.22 -21.18
N SER A 326 2.36 19.92 -21.84
CA SER A 326 1.77 19.51 -23.11
C SER A 326 2.43 20.32 -24.24
N CYS A 327 2.79 19.62 -25.31
CA CYS A 327 3.60 20.01 -26.48
C CYS A 327 3.29 21.37 -27.12
N PRO A 328 4.20 21.87 -27.98
CA PRO A 328 3.87 21.84 -29.41
C PRO A 328 5.04 21.54 -30.38
N SER A 329 4.67 20.74 -31.40
CA SER A 329 5.02 20.78 -32.83
C SER A 329 6.37 21.30 -33.35
N GLN A 330 6.95 20.44 -34.20
CA GLN A 330 7.64 20.67 -35.48
C GLN A 330 9.07 21.24 -35.49
N CYS A 331 10.02 20.35 -35.77
CA CYS A 331 11.08 20.59 -36.76
C CYS A 331 11.41 19.26 -37.47
N ASN A 332 11.36 19.30 -38.81
CA ASN A 332 11.68 18.23 -39.74
C ASN A 332 13.10 17.68 -39.57
N LEU A 333 13.30 16.41 -39.92
CA LEU A 333 14.47 15.93 -40.67
C LEU A 333 14.14 14.59 -41.36
N HIS A 334 14.79 14.44 -42.51
CA HIS A 334 14.78 13.38 -43.51
C HIS A 334 14.65 11.93 -43.02
#